data_AF-A0A818R2Z4-F1
#
_entry.id   AF-A0A818R2Z4-F1
#
_cell.length_a   1.000
_cell.length_b   1.000
_cell.length_c   1.000
_cell.angle_alpha   90.00
_cell.angle_beta   90.00
_cell.angle_gamma   90.00
#
_symmetry.space_group_name_H-M   'P 1'
#
loop_
_entity.id
_entity.type
_entity.pdbx_description
1 polymer ?
#
loop_
_entity_poly.entity_id
_entity_poly.type
_entity_poly.pdbx_seq_one_letter_code
_entity_poly.pdbx_strand_id
1 'polypeptide(L)'
;MGCLKLTYTPKLEVVHHKTKTTPSGEAKRVQWWIRVDPLFRDYPWNSPYAFSENDVIRSVELEGLEKLALSGSVPQSQYHSDNTDFTGETAYNDIHINTFAKQTTRLNKLYGFNASKVSTGNDVINKLITETKSKGYVSFLGFFGHGSNSGFLLKCDEGFYRSKDPDMVYGAGEANLSDLKKNILKGNIKFSKDAVCFIDACNNGGLWGDKNEQKKSFAYKLAETTGMTVIAGDGHVEMDNPNNANGKFKITDGGSFYKFTATPYTKITKIDNPDKSWYQFWKPSKVEVKEKAYKVTVQNIGTEATVDDYVK
;
A
#
# COMPACT_ATOMS: atom_id res chain seq x y z
N MET A 1 -53.83 24.97 5.38
CA MET A 1 -52.63 25.13 4.52
C MET A 1 -52.83 24.25 3.30
N GLY A 2 -53.11 24.83 2.14
CA GLY A 2 -53.40 24.10 0.91
C GLY A 2 -52.16 23.94 0.02
N CYS A 3 -51.99 22.76 -0.56
CA CYS A 3 -50.93 22.45 -1.53
C CYS A 3 -51.49 22.55 -2.96
N LEU A 4 -50.81 23.30 -3.83
CA LEU A 4 -51.11 23.39 -5.26
C LEU A 4 -50.40 22.25 -6.00
N LYS A 5 -51.19 21.37 -6.65
CA LYS A 5 -50.68 20.37 -7.59
C LYS A 5 -50.48 21.03 -8.96
N LEU A 6 -49.22 21.33 -9.30
CA LEU A 6 -48.85 21.73 -10.66
C LEU A 6 -48.81 20.47 -11.54
N THR A 7 -49.86 20.25 -12.33
CA THR A 7 -49.85 19.26 -13.40
C THR A 7 -49.28 19.94 -14.64
N TYR A 8 -48.01 19.71 -14.95
CA TYR A 8 -47.43 20.10 -16.23
C TYR A 8 -47.68 18.96 -17.22
N THR A 9 -48.43 19.21 -18.28
CA THR A 9 -48.50 18.31 -19.44
C THR A 9 -47.44 18.82 -20.41
N PRO A 10 -46.23 18.23 -20.49
CA PRO A 10 -45.26 18.69 -21.46
C PRO A 10 -45.80 18.34 -22.85
N LYS A 11 -46.27 19.36 -23.59
CA LYS A 11 -46.37 19.26 -25.05
C LYS A 11 -44.94 19.31 -25.58
N LEU A 12 -44.33 18.14 -25.70
CA LEU A 12 -43.04 18.00 -26.35
C LEU A 12 -43.28 18.06 -27.86
N GLU A 13 -43.29 19.25 -28.43
CA GLU A 13 -43.34 19.43 -29.89
C GLU A 13 -41.91 19.31 -30.44
N VAL A 14 -41.66 18.28 -31.25
CA VAL A 14 -40.42 18.15 -32.00
C VAL A 14 -40.46 19.20 -33.12
N VAL A 15 -39.81 20.33 -32.89
CA VAL A 15 -39.69 21.39 -33.89
C VAL A 15 -38.64 20.96 -34.91
N HIS A 16 -39.08 20.36 -36.02
CA HIS A 16 -38.20 20.20 -37.18
C HIS A 16 -37.94 21.59 -37.79
N HIS A 17 -36.77 22.16 -37.52
CA HIS A 17 -36.28 23.31 -38.26
C HIS A 17 -36.14 22.91 -39.74
N LYS A 18 -37.12 23.28 -40.57
CA LYS A 18 -37.00 23.25 -42.03
C LYS A 18 -36.13 24.41 -42.52
N THR A 19 -34.89 24.48 -42.05
CA THR A 19 -33.86 25.26 -42.75
C THR A 19 -33.16 24.31 -43.71
N LYS A 20 -33.40 24.51 -45.01
CA LYS A 20 -32.54 23.96 -46.07
C LYS A 20 -31.09 24.28 -45.71
N THR A 21 -30.21 23.28 -45.84
CA THR A 21 -28.74 23.34 -45.79
C THR A 21 -28.03 23.30 -44.43
N THR A 22 -28.40 22.40 -43.51
CA THR A 22 -27.43 21.93 -42.50
C THR A 22 -27.02 20.48 -42.82
N PRO A 23 -25.74 20.22 -43.15
CA PRO A 23 -25.22 18.86 -43.32
C PRO A 23 -25.47 18.02 -42.07
N SER A 24 -25.68 16.73 -42.25
CA SER A 24 -26.17 15.70 -41.33
C SER A 24 -25.33 15.43 -40.04
N GLY A 25 -24.55 16.39 -39.56
CA GLY A 25 -23.69 16.26 -38.36
C GLY A 25 -24.28 16.79 -37.05
N GLU A 26 -25.19 17.78 -37.07
CA GLU A 26 -25.65 18.45 -35.83
C GLU A 26 -26.99 17.96 -35.27
N ALA A 27 -27.80 17.25 -36.06
CA ALA A 27 -29.07 16.67 -35.58
C ALA A 27 -28.89 15.45 -34.64
N LYS A 28 -27.66 15.02 -34.35
CA LYS A 28 -27.38 13.90 -33.43
C LYS A 28 -27.36 14.29 -31.95
N ARG A 29 -27.50 15.57 -31.58
CA ARG A 29 -27.32 16.01 -30.18
C ARG A 29 -28.56 15.92 -29.29
N VAL A 30 -29.73 15.61 -29.84
CA VAL A 30 -31.00 15.50 -29.06
C VAL A 30 -31.58 14.07 -29.10
N GLN A 31 -30.99 13.15 -29.87
CA GLN A 31 -31.56 11.81 -30.06
C GLN A 31 -31.09 10.76 -29.04
N TRP A 32 -30.00 11.03 -28.32
CA TRP A 32 -29.44 10.10 -27.32
C TRP A 32 -30.34 9.89 -26.10
N TRP A 33 -31.27 10.81 -25.83
CA TRP A 33 -32.13 10.74 -24.64
C TRP A 33 -33.50 10.10 -24.88
N ILE A 34 -33.81 9.68 -26.12
CA ILE A 34 -35.17 9.25 -26.51
C ILE A 34 -35.20 7.77 -26.94
N ARG A 35 -34.06 7.07 -26.96
CA ARG A 35 -34.00 5.64 -27.28
C ARG A 35 -33.49 4.87 -26.07
N VAL A 36 -34.24 3.84 -25.71
CA VAL A 36 -33.81 2.84 -24.72
C VAL A 36 -32.53 2.19 -25.25
N ASP A 37 -31.55 2.04 -24.37
CA ASP A 37 -30.27 1.40 -24.68
C ASP A 37 -30.51 0.05 -25.39
N PRO A 38 -29.91 -0.22 -26.57
CA PRO A 38 -30.10 -1.48 -27.28
C PRO A 38 -29.76 -2.72 -26.46
N LEU A 39 -28.86 -2.60 -25.48
CA LEU A 39 -28.36 -3.68 -24.63
C LEU A 39 -29.17 -3.86 -23.34
N PHE A 40 -30.24 -3.08 -23.11
CA PHE A 40 -31.02 -3.13 -21.86
C PHE A 40 -31.60 -4.53 -21.54
N ARG A 41 -31.80 -5.38 -22.55
CA ARG A 41 -32.31 -6.74 -22.38
C ARG A 41 -31.28 -7.69 -21.82
N ASP A 42 -30.00 -7.45 -22.13
CA ASP A 42 -28.88 -8.28 -21.70
C ASP A 42 -28.44 -7.90 -20.27
N TYR A 43 -28.75 -6.67 -19.83
CA TYR A 43 -28.45 -6.14 -18.50
C TYR A 43 -29.71 -5.69 -17.72
N PRO A 44 -30.68 -6.59 -17.45
CA PRO A 44 -31.97 -6.21 -16.85
C PRO A 44 -31.87 -5.69 -15.41
N TRP A 45 -30.75 -5.91 -14.73
CA TRP A 45 -30.46 -5.36 -13.40
C TRP A 45 -29.95 -3.91 -13.44
N ASN A 46 -29.50 -3.43 -14.60
CA ASN A 46 -29.02 -2.07 -14.76
C ASN A 46 -30.08 -1.21 -15.44
N SER A 47 -30.41 -0.07 -14.85
CA SER A 47 -31.42 0.81 -15.43
C SER A 47 -30.85 1.45 -16.70
N PRO A 48 -31.61 1.54 -17.82
CA PRO A 48 -31.17 2.31 -18.99
C PRO A 48 -31.04 3.82 -18.71
N TYR A 49 -31.33 4.25 -17.47
CA TYR A 49 -31.15 5.61 -16.96
C TYR A 49 -30.03 5.74 -15.92
N ALA A 50 -29.28 4.67 -15.63
CA ALA A 50 -28.21 4.67 -14.63
C ALA A 50 -26.85 4.97 -15.28
N PHE A 51 -26.51 6.26 -15.37
CA PHE A 51 -25.20 6.70 -15.88
C PHE A 51 -24.06 6.28 -14.92
N SER A 52 -23.10 5.52 -15.42
CA SER A 52 -22.01 4.85 -14.69
C SER A 52 -22.51 4.05 -13.48
N GLU A 53 -23.69 3.46 -13.53
CA GLU A 53 -24.38 2.85 -12.38
C GLU A 53 -24.41 3.76 -11.13
N ASN A 54 -24.55 5.08 -11.35
CA ASN A 54 -24.46 6.14 -10.34
C ASN A 54 -23.11 6.27 -9.63
N ASP A 55 -22.02 5.79 -10.23
CA ASP A 55 -20.66 5.77 -9.67
C ASP A 55 -19.68 6.60 -10.52
N VAL A 56 -20.09 7.84 -10.82
CA VAL A 56 -19.47 8.75 -11.81
C VAL A 56 -18.08 9.27 -11.43
N ILE A 57 -17.69 9.15 -10.16
CA ILE A 57 -16.41 9.71 -9.67
C ILE A 57 -15.24 8.78 -9.98
N ARG A 58 -15.45 7.47 -9.88
CA ARG A 58 -14.40 6.45 -10.00
C ARG A 58 -14.63 5.49 -11.15
N SER A 59 -15.64 5.69 -11.98
CA SER A 59 -15.99 4.73 -13.04
C SER A 59 -16.21 5.41 -14.39
N VAL A 60 -15.81 4.74 -15.47
CA VAL A 60 -16.09 5.14 -16.85
C VAL A 60 -17.39 4.45 -17.29
N GLU A 61 -18.27 5.24 -17.91
CA GLU A 61 -19.45 4.71 -18.60
C GLU A 61 -19.02 4.02 -19.90
N LEU A 62 -19.47 2.79 -20.08
CA LEU A 62 -19.28 2.03 -21.30
C LEU A 62 -20.67 1.88 -21.92
N GLU A 63 -20.98 2.62 -22.99
CA GLU A 63 -22.34 2.74 -23.57
C GLU A 63 -23.09 1.39 -23.62
N GLY A 64 -24.04 1.19 -22.69
CA GLY A 64 -24.90 0.01 -22.58
C GLY A 64 -24.30 -1.23 -21.92
N LEU A 65 -23.14 -1.09 -21.30
CA LEU A 65 -22.44 -2.13 -20.54
C LEU A 65 -22.37 -1.75 -19.05
N GLU A 66 -21.74 -2.61 -18.26
CA GLU A 66 -21.46 -2.32 -16.84
C GLU A 66 -20.35 -1.27 -16.71
N LYS A 67 -20.37 -0.53 -15.60
CA LYS A 67 -19.37 0.52 -15.34
C LYS A 67 -17.95 -0.05 -15.28
N LEU A 68 -16.96 0.69 -15.79
CA LEU A 68 -15.55 0.35 -15.60
C LEU A 68 -14.95 1.14 -14.44
N ALA A 69 -14.68 0.50 -13.30
CA ALA A 69 -14.02 1.15 -12.17
C ALA A 69 -12.56 1.48 -12.48
N LEU A 70 -12.19 2.77 -12.44
CA LEU A 70 -10.84 3.29 -12.61
C LEU A 70 -10.02 3.26 -11.31
N SER A 71 -10.65 3.18 -10.14
CA SER A 71 -9.95 3.06 -8.86
C SER A 71 -10.76 2.33 -7.78
N GLY A 72 -10.07 1.55 -6.94
CA GLY A 72 -10.62 0.78 -5.84
C GLY A 72 -10.54 -0.75 -6.04
N SER A 73 -10.49 -1.49 -4.93
CA SER A 73 -10.46 -2.96 -4.92
C SER A 73 -11.77 -3.52 -5.46
N VAL A 74 -11.73 -4.16 -6.63
CA VAL A 74 -12.86 -4.89 -7.20
C VAL A 74 -13.02 -6.21 -6.42
N PRO A 75 -14.23 -6.59 -5.95
CA PRO A 75 -14.46 -7.89 -5.32
C PRO A 75 -14.06 -9.04 -6.26
N GLN A 76 -13.47 -10.10 -5.71
CA GLN A 76 -12.93 -11.21 -6.51
C GLN A 76 -13.94 -11.87 -7.46
N SER A 77 -15.24 -11.79 -7.13
CA SER A 77 -16.36 -12.29 -7.95
C SER A 77 -16.66 -11.46 -9.20
N GLN A 78 -16.07 -10.27 -9.34
CA GLN A 78 -16.21 -9.37 -10.50
C GLN A 78 -14.94 -9.32 -11.36
N TYR A 79 -13.91 -10.09 -11.02
CA TYR A 79 -12.82 -10.35 -11.97
C TYR A 79 -13.36 -11.29 -13.04
N HIS A 80 -13.65 -10.76 -14.22
CA HIS A 80 -13.91 -11.58 -15.39
C HIS A 80 -12.62 -12.33 -15.75
N SER A 81 -12.67 -13.65 -15.82
CA SER A 81 -11.55 -14.51 -16.22
C SER A 81 -11.07 -14.26 -17.66
N ASP A 82 -11.83 -13.50 -18.44
CA ASP A 82 -11.67 -13.37 -19.88
C ASP A 82 -11.33 -11.94 -20.32
N ASN A 83 -11.15 -11.01 -19.38
CA ASN A 83 -10.85 -9.62 -19.71
C ASN A 83 -9.34 -9.36 -19.74
N THR A 84 -8.71 -9.66 -20.88
CA THR A 84 -7.30 -9.37 -21.17
C THR A 84 -6.97 -7.88 -21.26
N ASP A 85 -7.97 -6.99 -21.17
CA ASP A 85 -7.79 -5.54 -21.28
C ASP A 85 -7.77 -4.81 -19.92
N PHE A 86 -7.84 -5.55 -18.81
CA PHE A 86 -7.60 -4.99 -17.47
C PHE A 86 -6.08 -4.85 -17.21
N THR A 87 -5.45 -3.84 -17.79
CA THR A 87 -4.03 -3.51 -17.50
C THR A 87 -3.82 -2.85 -16.13
N GLY A 88 -4.82 -2.93 -15.24
CA GLY A 88 -4.68 -2.66 -13.81
C GLY A 88 -3.97 -3.79 -13.05
N GLU A 89 -3.26 -4.66 -13.78
CA GLU A 89 -2.29 -5.58 -13.21
C GLU A 89 -1.36 -4.78 -12.31
N THR A 90 -1.31 -5.14 -11.03
CA THR A 90 -0.14 -4.84 -10.24
C THR A 90 1.06 -5.28 -11.07
N ALA A 91 2.10 -4.45 -11.23
CA ALA A 91 3.23 -4.72 -12.14
C ALA A 91 3.94 -6.09 -11.96
N TYR A 92 3.57 -6.84 -10.91
CA TYR A 92 4.05 -8.17 -10.63
C TYR A 92 3.03 -9.22 -11.11
N ASN A 93 3.41 -9.93 -12.17
CA ASN A 93 2.76 -11.16 -12.64
C ASN A 93 3.41 -12.43 -12.03
N ASP A 94 2.96 -13.62 -12.46
CA ASP A 94 3.50 -14.91 -12.02
C ASP A 94 5.03 -15.04 -12.15
N ILE A 95 5.64 -14.38 -13.14
CA ILE A 95 7.10 -14.38 -13.31
C ILE A 95 7.76 -13.76 -12.09
N HIS A 96 7.22 -12.66 -11.57
CA HIS A 96 7.80 -11.99 -10.42
C HIS A 96 7.59 -12.78 -9.12
N ILE A 97 6.41 -13.39 -8.93
CA ILE A 97 6.16 -14.27 -7.77
C ILE A 97 7.14 -15.44 -7.77
N ASN A 98 7.35 -16.06 -8.93
CA ASN A 98 8.34 -17.11 -9.10
C ASN A 98 9.78 -16.60 -8.87
N THR A 99 10.06 -15.36 -9.25
CA THR A 99 11.35 -14.70 -9.03
C THR A 99 11.63 -14.50 -7.54
N PHE A 100 10.65 -14.05 -6.75
CA PHE A 100 10.75 -13.95 -5.30
C PHE A 100 10.98 -15.32 -4.65
N ALA A 101 10.28 -16.35 -5.11
CA ALA A 101 10.47 -17.72 -4.63
C ALA A 101 11.89 -18.25 -4.94
N LYS A 102 12.42 -17.98 -6.14
CA LYS A 102 13.80 -18.32 -6.50
C LYS A 102 14.80 -17.57 -5.62
N GLN A 103 14.58 -16.29 -5.35
CA GLN A 103 15.47 -15.46 -4.55
C GLN A 103 15.50 -15.91 -3.08
N THR A 104 14.35 -16.20 -2.50
CA THR A 104 14.27 -16.77 -1.14
C THR A 104 14.92 -18.15 -1.05
N THR A 105 14.74 -19.01 -2.06
CA THR A 105 15.42 -20.30 -2.17
C THR A 105 16.94 -20.13 -2.25
N ARG A 106 17.42 -19.16 -3.04
CA ARG A 106 18.86 -18.84 -3.13
C ARG A 106 19.41 -18.42 -1.77
N LEU A 107 18.75 -17.47 -1.10
CA LEU A 107 19.18 -16.97 0.21
C LEU A 107 19.19 -18.07 1.27
N ASN A 108 18.20 -18.98 1.25
CA ASN A 108 18.21 -20.17 2.08
C ASN A 108 19.44 -21.06 1.79
N LYS A 109 19.72 -21.34 0.52
CA LYS A 109 20.85 -22.20 0.12
C LYS A 109 22.21 -21.61 0.48
N LEU A 110 22.39 -20.31 0.30
CA LEU A 110 23.70 -19.66 0.50
C LEU A 110 23.97 -19.31 1.97
N TYR A 111 22.94 -18.87 2.70
CA TYR A 111 23.11 -18.28 4.03
C TYR A 111 22.30 -19.00 5.12
N GLY A 112 21.51 -20.01 4.77
CA GLY A 112 20.69 -20.74 5.73
C GLY A 112 19.46 -19.98 6.24
N PHE A 113 19.04 -18.92 5.54
CA PHE A 113 17.87 -18.13 5.95
C PHE A 113 16.54 -18.87 5.76
N ASN A 114 15.62 -18.68 6.69
CA ASN A 114 14.28 -19.25 6.62
C ASN A 114 13.39 -18.42 5.68
N ALA A 115 12.95 -19.02 4.58
CA ALA A 115 11.95 -18.43 3.69
C ALA A 115 10.54 -18.65 4.24
N SER A 116 9.69 -17.63 4.21
CA SER A 116 8.31 -17.70 4.70
C SER A 116 7.38 -16.95 3.76
N LYS A 117 6.28 -17.60 3.37
CA LYS A 117 5.16 -16.92 2.72
C LYS A 117 4.28 -16.31 3.81
N VAL A 118 3.91 -15.06 3.63
CA VAL A 118 3.00 -14.32 4.52
C VAL A 118 1.89 -13.74 3.66
N SER A 119 0.66 -13.76 4.17
CA SER A 119 -0.50 -13.24 3.46
C SER A 119 -1.09 -12.01 4.13
N THR A 120 -0.73 -11.78 5.40
CA THR A 120 -1.27 -10.70 6.21
C THR A 120 -0.18 -10.03 7.06
N GLY A 121 -0.44 -8.82 7.56
CA GLY A 121 0.46 -8.13 8.48
C GLY A 121 0.63 -8.91 9.78
N ASN A 122 -0.43 -9.55 10.27
CA ASN A 122 -0.36 -10.43 11.44
C ASN A 122 0.57 -11.63 11.21
N ASP A 123 0.61 -12.20 9.99
CA ASP A 123 1.57 -13.27 9.66
C ASP A 123 3.01 -12.78 9.79
N VAL A 124 3.31 -11.55 9.34
CA VAL A 124 4.65 -10.94 9.48
C VAL A 124 5.04 -10.86 10.96
N ILE A 125 4.17 -10.32 11.81
CA ILE A 125 4.41 -10.21 13.26
C ILE A 125 4.60 -11.59 13.89
N ASN A 126 3.69 -12.52 13.62
CA ASN A 126 3.73 -13.87 14.18
C ASN A 126 5.00 -14.63 13.76
N LYS A 127 5.46 -14.43 12.52
CA LYS A 127 6.68 -15.07 12.04
C LYS A 127 7.91 -14.49 12.72
N LEU A 128 8.01 -13.18 12.91
CA LEU A 128 9.09 -12.55 13.67
C LEU A 128 9.13 -13.01 15.13
N ILE A 129 7.96 -13.17 15.78
CA ILE A 129 7.87 -13.75 17.13
C ILE A 129 8.39 -15.19 17.13
N THR A 130 7.98 -16.00 16.15
CA THR A 130 8.40 -17.40 16.02
C THR A 130 9.90 -17.53 15.82
N GLU A 131 10.49 -16.73 14.92
CA GLU A 131 11.94 -16.72 14.68
C GLU A 131 12.72 -16.19 15.89
N THR A 132 12.20 -15.15 16.57
CA THR A 132 12.82 -14.66 17.81
C THR A 132 12.80 -15.74 18.90
N LYS A 133 11.70 -16.48 19.05
CA LYS A 133 11.59 -17.55 20.03
C LYS A 133 12.54 -18.72 19.72
N SER A 134 12.72 -19.05 18.44
CA SER A 134 13.53 -20.19 18.02
C SER A 134 15.03 -19.90 17.93
N LYS A 135 15.42 -18.68 17.52
CA LYS A 135 16.82 -18.27 17.30
C LYS A 135 17.34 -17.25 18.31
N GLY A 136 16.46 -16.70 19.16
CA GLY A 136 16.78 -15.68 20.15
C GLY A 136 16.68 -14.24 19.62
N TYR A 137 17.02 -14.02 18.35
CA TYR A 137 16.91 -12.73 17.66
C TYR A 137 16.86 -12.89 16.14
N VAL A 138 16.45 -11.83 15.44
CA VAL A 138 16.50 -11.70 13.99
C VAL A 138 17.70 -10.80 13.61
N SER A 139 18.63 -11.32 12.81
CA SER A 139 19.77 -10.56 12.26
C SER A 139 19.53 -10.04 10.85
N PHE A 140 18.77 -10.78 10.05
CA PHE A 140 18.45 -10.39 8.68
C PHE A 140 16.96 -10.57 8.41
N LEU A 141 16.37 -9.60 7.70
CA LEU A 141 14.99 -9.64 7.24
C LEU A 141 14.95 -9.22 5.77
N GLY A 142 14.48 -10.10 4.89
CA GLY A 142 14.24 -9.78 3.49
C GLY A 142 12.76 -9.75 3.20
N PHE A 143 12.25 -8.64 2.65
CA PHE A 143 10.89 -8.57 2.10
C PHE A 143 10.98 -8.53 0.57
N PHE A 144 10.25 -9.42 -0.08
CA PHE A 144 10.13 -9.49 -1.54
C PHE A 144 8.64 -9.52 -1.88
N GLY A 145 8.11 -8.44 -2.43
CA GLY A 145 6.67 -8.34 -2.66
C GLY A 145 6.18 -6.95 -3.04
N HIS A 146 4.86 -6.76 -3.02
CA HIS A 146 4.26 -5.46 -3.27
C HIS A 146 4.40 -4.54 -2.07
N GLY A 147 4.67 -3.27 -2.36
CA GLY A 147 4.72 -2.25 -1.36
C GLY A 147 4.36 -0.88 -1.90
N SER A 148 4.25 0.04 -0.97
CA SER A 148 4.10 1.46 -1.20
C SER A 148 4.83 2.22 -0.10
N ASN A 149 4.80 3.55 -0.18
CA ASN A 149 5.31 4.41 0.87
C ASN A 149 4.63 4.17 2.25
N SER A 150 3.45 3.54 2.25
CA SER A 150 2.67 3.22 3.46
C SER A 150 2.94 1.83 4.02
N GLY A 151 3.62 0.92 3.32
CA GLY A 151 3.93 -0.43 3.82
C GLY A 151 3.90 -1.51 2.75
N PHE A 152 3.68 -2.75 3.18
CA PHE A 152 3.52 -3.90 2.30
C PHE A 152 2.04 -4.17 2.03
N LEU A 153 1.71 -4.27 0.74
CA LEU A 153 0.37 -4.56 0.26
C LEU A 153 0.26 -6.07 0.10
N LEU A 154 -0.31 -6.75 1.09
CA LEU A 154 -0.48 -8.21 1.08
C LEU A 154 -1.89 -8.54 0.59
N LYS A 155 -2.63 -9.42 1.27
CA LYS A 155 -4.06 -9.59 0.99
C LYS A 155 -4.80 -8.26 1.17
N CYS A 156 -5.87 -8.06 0.39
CA CYS A 156 -6.68 -6.83 0.39
C CYS A 156 -6.98 -6.38 1.83
N ASP A 157 -6.61 -5.15 2.15
CA ASP A 157 -6.82 -4.49 3.44
C ASP A 157 -6.14 -5.15 4.66
N GLU A 158 -5.37 -6.22 4.47
CA GLU A 158 -4.72 -7.01 5.53
C GLU A 158 -3.18 -6.89 5.51
N GLY A 159 -2.63 -5.84 4.90
CA GLY A 159 -1.19 -5.61 4.75
C GLY A 159 -0.40 -5.33 6.03
N PHE A 160 0.90 -5.04 5.87
CA PHE A 160 1.79 -4.62 6.95
C PHE A 160 2.19 -3.17 6.78
N TYR A 161 1.57 -2.28 7.56
CA TYR A 161 1.58 -0.85 7.30
C TYR A 161 2.47 -0.05 8.25
N ARG A 162 2.82 1.17 7.85
CA ARG A 162 3.51 2.15 8.68
C ARG A 162 2.63 2.59 9.86
N SER A 163 1.35 2.82 9.58
CA SER A 163 0.34 3.35 10.50
C SER A 163 -1.05 3.04 9.98
N LYS A 164 -2.07 3.12 10.83
CA LYS A 164 -3.47 3.15 10.38
C LYS A 164 -3.77 4.53 9.77
N ASP A 165 -3.95 4.57 8.47
CA ASP A 165 -4.62 5.62 7.73
C ASP A 165 -6.13 5.64 8.07
N PRO A 166 -6.70 6.75 8.54
CA PRO A 166 -8.12 6.84 8.89
C PRO A 166 -9.08 6.65 7.72
N ASP A 167 -8.61 6.84 6.48
CA ASP A 167 -9.43 6.78 5.27
C ASP A 167 -9.42 5.38 4.62
N MET A 168 -8.63 4.44 5.15
CA MET A 168 -8.58 3.05 4.69
C MET A 168 -9.43 2.13 5.56
N VAL A 169 -10.08 1.17 4.90
CA VAL A 169 -10.68 0.01 5.57
C VAL A 169 -9.56 -1.00 5.83
N TYR A 170 -9.53 -1.59 7.03
CA TYR A 170 -8.57 -2.64 7.37
C TYR A 170 -9.31 -3.95 7.60
N GLY A 171 -8.83 -5.02 6.97
CA GLY A 171 -9.27 -6.38 7.26
C GLY A 171 -8.56 -6.90 8.51
N ALA A 172 -9.13 -7.90 9.19
CA ALA A 172 -8.68 -8.40 10.49
C ALA A 172 -7.26 -9.02 10.53
N GLY A 173 -6.65 -9.23 9.36
CA GLY A 173 -5.27 -9.69 9.21
C GLY A 173 -4.25 -8.55 9.26
N GLU A 174 -4.68 -7.29 9.31
CA GLU A 174 -3.78 -6.15 9.26
C GLU A 174 -2.82 -6.10 10.47
N ALA A 175 -1.62 -5.57 10.23
CA ALA A 175 -0.75 -5.13 11.31
C ALA A 175 0.02 -3.89 10.89
N ASN A 176 0.60 -3.19 11.86
CA ASN A 176 1.42 -2.02 11.57
C ASN A 176 2.65 -1.90 12.50
N LEU A 177 3.46 -0.86 12.29
CA LEU A 177 4.66 -0.62 13.08
C LEU A 177 4.39 -0.39 14.57
N SER A 178 3.19 0.04 14.97
CA SER A 178 2.80 0.12 16.39
C SER A 178 2.69 -1.28 17.01
N ASP A 179 2.10 -2.24 16.29
CA ASP A 179 1.99 -3.63 16.71
C ASP A 179 3.37 -4.30 16.81
N LEU A 180 4.25 -4.01 15.85
CA LEU A 180 5.64 -4.42 15.89
C LEU A 180 6.36 -3.84 17.12
N LYS A 181 6.25 -2.51 17.34
CA LYS A 181 6.87 -1.82 18.49
C LYS A 181 6.40 -2.42 19.81
N LYS A 182 5.09 -2.69 19.95
CA LYS A 182 4.51 -3.33 21.14
C LYS A 182 5.15 -4.69 21.42
N ASN A 183 5.38 -5.50 20.38
CA ASN A 183 6.03 -6.80 20.53
C ASN A 183 7.53 -6.71 20.85
N ILE A 184 8.23 -5.70 20.32
CA ILE A 184 9.63 -5.41 20.70
C ILE A 184 9.71 -5.01 22.18
N LEU A 185 8.85 -4.10 22.63
CA LEU A 185 8.82 -3.63 24.02
C LEU A 185 8.50 -4.75 25.01
N LYS A 186 7.64 -5.71 24.62
CA LYS A 186 7.36 -6.91 25.40
C LYS A 186 8.49 -7.95 25.38
N GLY A 187 9.49 -7.78 24.52
CA GLY A 187 10.57 -8.74 24.32
C GLY A 187 10.19 -9.97 23.50
N ASN A 188 9.00 -9.98 22.87
CA ASN A 188 8.53 -11.05 22.01
C ASN A 188 9.28 -11.09 20.67
N ILE A 189 9.70 -9.91 20.18
CA ILE A 189 10.54 -9.74 18.99
C ILE A 189 11.84 -9.08 19.41
N LYS A 190 12.97 -9.62 18.94
CA LYS A 190 14.30 -9.07 19.21
C LYS A 190 15.10 -9.03 17.91
N PHE A 191 15.73 -7.90 17.67
CA PHE A 191 16.68 -7.74 16.56
C PHE A 191 18.11 -7.70 17.12
N SER A 192 19.06 -8.25 16.38
CA SER A 192 20.49 -8.06 16.70
C SER A 192 20.89 -6.59 16.58
N LYS A 193 22.04 -6.21 17.15
CA LYS A 193 22.52 -4.81 17.15
C LYS A 193 22.78 -4.28 15.74
N ASP A 194 23.21 -5.15 14.85
CA ASP A 194 23.61 -4.90 13.47
C ASP A 194 22.59 -5.46 12.47
N ALA A 195 21.37 -5.71 12.93
CA ALA A 195 20.33 -6.29 12.10
C ALA A 195 20.04 -5.45 10.85
N VAL A 196 19.88 -6.12 9.71
CA VAL A 196 19.60 -5.49 8.42
C VAL A 196 18.27 -5.96 7.86
N CYS A 197 17.49 -5.03 7.32
CA CYS A 197 16.29 -5.28 6.56
C CYS A 197 16.52 -4.87 5.10
N PHE A 198 16.32 -5.76 4.15
CA PHE A 198 16.35 -5.46 2.73
C PHE A 198 14.93 -5.53 2.17
N ILE A 199 14.47 -4.47 1.52
CA ILE A 199 13.11 -4.35 0.98
C ILE A 199 13.18 -4.29 -0.55
N ASP A 200 12.73 -5.38 -1.17
CA ASP A 200 12.41 -5.48 -2.59
C ASP A 200 10.90 -5.26 -2.77
N ALA A 201 10.50 -3.99 -2.68
CA ALA A 201 9.14 -3.53 -2.86
C ALA A 201 9.15 -2.04 -3.22
N CYS A 202 8.25 -1.64 -4.13
CA CYS A 202 8.25 -0.31 -4.71
C CYS A 202 7.93 0.79 -3.68
N ASN A 203 8.59 1.94 -3.81
CA ASN A 203 8.33 3.17 -3.05
C ASN A 203 8.46 3.07 -1.52
N ASN A 204 8.98 1.98 -0.95
CA ASN A 204 9.14 1.85 0.51
C ASN A 204 10.22 2.77 1.08
N GLY A 205 11.16 3.24 0.25
CA GLY A 205 12.19 4.21 0.59
C GLY A 205 11.72 5.66 0.57
N GLY A 206 10.53 5.94 0.04
CA GLY A 206 10.00 7.30 -0.15
C GLY A 206 9.37 7.45 -1.53
N LEU A 207 9.06 8.69 -1.90
CA LEU A 207 8.54 9.02 -3.23
C LEU A 207 9.57 9.90 -3.95
N TRP A 208 10.14 9.36 -5.04
CA TRP A 208 10.87 10.09 -6.08
C TRP A 208 11.91 11.11 -5.59
N GLY A 209 12.77 10.73 -4.65
CA GLY A 209 13.90 11.52 -4.20
C GLY A 209 13.59 12.65 -3.22
N ASP A 210 12.32 12.87 -2.85
CA ASP A 210 11.99 13.90 -1.86
C ASP A 210 12.45 13.47 -0.45
N LYS A 211 13.41 14.21 0.10
CA LYS A 211 13.96 14.01 1.46
C LYS A 211 12.89 14.10 2.55
N ASN A 212 11.84 14.90 2.34
CA ASN A 212 10.73 14.99 3.29
C ASN A 212 9.86 13.74 3.24
N GLU A 213 9.68 13.16 2.06
CA GLU A 213 8.96 11.90 1.88
C GLU A 213 9.76 10.70 2.40
N GLN A 214 11.09 10.71 2.28
CA GLN A 214 11.96 9.70 2.89
C GLN A 214 11.79 9.62 4.41
N LYS A 215 11.60 10.73 5.13
CA LYS A 215 11.36 10.73 6.59
C LYS A 215 9.99 10.19 6.98
N LYS A 216 9.06 10.22 6.03
CA LYS A 216 7.73 9.64 6.19
C LYS A 216 7.73 8.18 5.74
N SER A 217 8.71 7.72 4.97
CA SER A 217 8.64 6.41 4.34
C SER A 217 8.52 5.25 5.32
N PHE A 218 7.91 4.17 4.84
CA PHE A 218 7.82 2.94 5.60
C PHE A 218 9.21 2.47 6.06
N ALA A 219 10.23 2.51 5.20
CA ALA A 219 11.60 2.10 5.53
C ALA A 219 12.21 2.96 6.66
N TYR A 220 12.03 4.28 6.61
CA TYR A 220 12.49 5.17 7.68
C TYR A 220 11.82 4.83 9.01
N LYS A 221 10.49 4.65 9.01
CA LYS A 221 9.74 4.34 10.23
C LYS A 221 10.01 2.93 10.75
N LEU A 222 10.28 1.98 9.87
CA LEU A 222 10.74 0.66 10.25
C LEU A 222 12.11 0.73 10.94
N ALA A 223 13.07 1.48 10.38
CA ALA A 223 14.38 1.70 11.00
C ALA A 223 14.25 2.39 12.38
N GLU A 224 13.41 3.42 12.49
CA GLU A 224 13.12 4.12 13.74
C GLU A 224 12.47 3.21 14.80
N THR A 225 11.62 2.27 14.36
CA THR A 225 10.90 1.35 15.25
C THR A 225 11.77 0.21 15.75
N THR A 226 12.60 -0.35 14.86
CA THR A 226 13.34 -1.60 15.11
C THR A 226 14.77 -1.37 15.56
N GLY A 227 15.37 -0.23 15.17
CA GLY A 227 16.80 0.00 15.31
C GLY A 227 17.66 -0.69 14.24
N MET A 228 17.03 -1.33 13.24
CA MET A 228 17.74 -1.98 12.14
C MET A 228 18.32 -0.96 11.15
N THR A 229 19.31 -1.41 10.38
CA THR A 229 19.60 -0.77 9.08
C THR A 229 18.57 -1.25 8.06
N VAL A 230 17.93 -0.35 7.32
CA VAL A 230 16.96 -0.73 6.27
C VAL A 230 17.47 -0.28 4.91
N ILE A 231 17.37 -1.12 3.89
CA ILE A 231 17.67 -0.83 2.48
C ILE A 231 16.35 -0.87 1.70
N ALA A 232 15.98 0.21 1.02
CA ALA A 232 14.73 0.30 0.25
C ALA A 232 14.82 1.33 -0.87
N GLY A 233 14.05 1.12 -1.95
CA GLY A 233 13.96 2.03 -3.11
C GLY A 233 12.81 3.04 -3.02
N ASP A 234 12.96 4.22 -3.62
CA ASP A 234 11.92 5.27 -3.73
C ASP A 234 11.25 5.37 -5.12
N GLY A 235 11.17 4.23 -5.80
CA GLY A 235 10.57 4.07 -7.12
C GLY A 235 10.16 2.62 -7.37
N HIS A 236 10.02 2.27 -8.64
CA HIS A 236 9.75 0.93 -9.10
C HIS A 236 10.99 0.04 -8.96
N VAL A 237 10.95 -0.87 -7.98
CA VAL A 237 12.04 -1.82 -7.70
C VAL A 237 11.80 -3.09 -8.49
N GLU A 238 12.81 -3.53 -9.22
CA GLU A 238 12.82 -4.82 -9.92
C GLU A 238 14.09 -5.58 -9.62
N MET A 239 14.01 -6.91 -9.69
CA MET A 239 15.21 -7.73 -9.78
C MET A 239 15.89 -7.50 -11.12
N ASP A 240 17.21 -7.36 -11.14
CA ASP A 240 17.94 -7.04 -12.37
C ASP A 240 17.71 -8.11 -13.47
N ASN A 241 17.65 -9.38 -13.07
CA ASN A 241 17.33 -10.50 -13.94
C ASN A 241 16.28 -11.44 -13.30
N PRO A 242 15.00 -11.39 -13.71
CA PRO A 242 13.96 -12.24 -13.11
C PRO A 242 14.15 -13.74 -13.40
N ASN A 243 14.87 -14.08 -14.47
CA ASN A 243 15.15 -15.48 -14.79
C ASN A 243 16.25 -16.07 -13.90
N ASN A 244 17.14 -15.22 -13.38
CA ASN A 244 18.28 -15.61 -12.57
C ASN A 244 18.33 -14.76 -11.30
N ALA A 245 17.75 -15.27 -10.22
CA ALA A 245 17.68 -14.60 -8.93
C ALA A 245 19.06 -14.43 -8.28
N ASN A 246 19.87 -13.50 -8.80
CA ASN A 246 21.26 -13.27 -8.43
C ASN A 246 21.41 -12.31 -7.24
N GLY A 247 20.31 -11.88 -6.62
CA GLY A 247 20.31 -10.92 -5.53
C GLY A 247 20.51 -9.46 -5.92
N LYS A 248 20.58 -9.13 -7.21
CA LYS A 248 20.73 -7.76 -7.69
C LYS A 248 19.36 -7.18 -8.02
N PHE A 249 19.17 -5.94 -7.61
CA PHE A 249 17.95 -5.17 -7.81
C PHE A 249 18.29 -3.82 -8.41
N LYS A 250 17.35 -3.26 -9.18
CA LYS A 250 17.47 -1.95 -9.83
C LYS A 250 16.18 -1.17 -9.69
N ILE A 251 16.29 0.15 -9.81
CA ILE A 251 15.14 1.06 -9.96
C ILE A 251 14.96 1.38 -11.44
N THR A 252 13.73 1.22 -11.97
CA THR A 252 13.46 1.38 -13.42
C THR A 252 12.77 2.69 -13.81
N ASP A 253 12.33 3.49 -12.85
CA ASP A 253 11.54 4.72 -13.06
C ASP A 253 12.23 6.00 -12.57
N GLY A 254 13.57 5.99 -12.45
CA GLY A 254 14.36 7.19 -12.13
C GLY A 254 14.53 7.49 -10.63
N GLY A 255 14.12 6.58 -9.74
CA GLY A 255 14.42 6.65 -8.31
C GLY A 255 15.82 6.14 -7.93
N SER A 256 16.02 5.84 -6.65
CA SER A 256 17.25 5.32 -6.07
C SER A 256 16.96 4.40 -4.88
N PHE A 257 17.92 3.55 -4.54
CA PHE A 257 17.98 2.89 -3.26
C PHE A 257 18.55 3.81 -2.18
N TYR A 258 18.06 3.62 -0.97
CA TYR A 258 18.51 4.34 0.22
C TYR A 258 18.81 3.37 1.34
N LYS A 259 19.85 3.72 2.10
CA LYS A 259 20.23 3.08 3.35
C LYS A 259 19.78 3.95 4.53
N PHE A 260 18.86 3.43 5.32
CA PHE A 260 18.34 4.03 6.54
C PHE A 260 19.06 3.43 7.74
N THR A 261 20.01 4.18 8.32
CA THR A 261 20.82 3.70 9.45
C THR A 261 20.30 4.28 10.76
N ALA A 262 19.80 3.41 11.64
CA ALA A 262 19.29 3.78 12.96
C ALA A 262 20.40 3.78 14.02
N THR A 263 20.59 4.92 14.70
CA THR A 263 21.54 5.05 15.81
C THR A 263 20.77 5.19 17.13
N PRO A 264 21.03 4.34 18.14
CA PRO A 264 20.30 4.40 19.40
C PRO A 264 20.63 5.68 20.17
N TYR A 265 19.63 6.26 20.81
CA TYR A 265 19.79 7.34 21.78
C TYR A 265 18.76 7.19 22.91
N THR A 266 19.00 7.88 24.03
CA THR A 266 18.04 7.95 25.14
C THR A 266 17.12 9.16 24.94
N LYS A 267 15.85 8.91 24.68
CA LYS A 267 14.82 9.95 24.67
C LYS A 267 14.37 10.20 26.12
N ILE A 268 14.47 11.45 26.55
CA ILE A 268 14.01 11.89 27.87
C ILE A 268 12.70 12.65 27.66
N THR A 269 11.59 12.12 28.20
CA THR A 269 10.28 12.76 28.15
C THR A 269 9.87 13.17 29.57
N LYS A 270 9.52 14.44 29.76
CA LYS A 270 8.96 14.93 31.03
C LYS A 270 7.45 14.70 31.00
N ILE A 271 6.97 13.77 31.83
CA ILE A 271 5.54 13.52 32.01
C ILE A 271 5.10 13.99 33.39
N ASP A 272 3.80 14.25 33.56
CA ASP A 272 3.24 14.50 34.88
C ASP A 272 3.48 13.29 35.77
N ASN A 273 3.79 13.54 37.04
CA ASN A 273 4.07 12.48 37.99
C ASN A 273 2.83 11.57 38.12
N PRO A 274 2.92 10.29 37.72
CA PRO A 274 1.76 9.39 37.77
C PRO A 274 1.33 9.10 39.21
N ASP A 275 2.22 9.28 40.19
CA ASP A 275 1.91 9.15 41.60
C ASP A 275 1.20 10.42 42.11
N LYS A 276 -0.13 10.39 42.07
CA LYS A 276 -1.03 11.43 42.61
C LYS A 276 -1.29 11.30 44.12
N SER A 277 -0.47 10.57 44.87
CA SER A 277 -0.69 10.38 46.31
C SER A 277 -0.71 11.72 47.06
N TRP A 278 -1.68 11.91 47.93
CA TRP A 278 -1.99 13.14 48.65
C TRP A 278 -0.83 13.79 49.46
N TYR A 279 0.30 13.10 49.66
CA TYR A 279 1.53 13.66 50.25
C TYR A 279 2.52 14.25 49.22
N GLN A 280 2.03 14.85 48.13
CA GLN A 280 2.85 15.32 46.99
C GLN A 280 3.80 16.50 47.28
N PHE A 281 3.75 17.15 48.45
CA PHE A 281 4.53 18.39 48.69
C PHE A 281 6.05 18.24 48.46
N TRP A 282 6.59 17.02 48.49
CA TRP A 282 8.01 16.74 48.32
C TRP A 282 8.38 16.06 46.99
N LYS A 283 7.40 15.67 46.17
CA LYS A 283 7.65 15.01 44.88
C LYS A 283 7.63 16.02 43.75
N PRO A 284 8.49 15.89 42.74
CA PRO A 284 8.43 16.77 41.58
C PRO A 284 7.11 16.57 40.85
N SER A 285 6.51 17.67 40.38
CA SER A 285 5.26 17.65 39.60
C SER A 285 5.42 16.92 38.27
N LYS A 286 6.65 16.84 37.76
CA LYS A 286 7.03 16.11 36.55
C LYS A 286 8.13 15.11 36.84
N VAL A 287 8.04 13.95 36.20
CA VAL A 287 9.09 12.91 36.23
C VAL A 287 9.68 12.75 34.84
N GLU A 288 10.98 12.45 34.79
CA GLU A 288 11.67 12.13 33.54
C GLU A 288 11.55 10.63 33.25
N VAL A 289 10.89 10.29 32.15
CA VAL A 289 10.87 8.93 31.60
C VAL A 289 11.94 8.83 30.54
N LYS A 290 12.83 7.84 30.72
CA LYS A 290 13.91 7.52 29.77
C LYS A 290 13.49 6.35 28.90
N GLU A 291 13.38 6.58 27.60
CA GLU A 291 13.04 5.56 26.61
C GLU A 291 14.19 5.35 25.63
N LYS A 292 14.40 4.10 25.21
CA LYS A 292 15.29 3.82 24.08
C LYS A 292 14.59 4.27 22.80
N ALA A 293 15.26 5.12 22.03
CA ALA A 293 14.79 5.61 20.75
C ALA A 293 15.92 5.54 19.71
N TYR A 294 15.59 5.79 18.45
CA TYR A 294 16.55 5.72 17.35
C TYR A 294 16.49 6.97 16.48
N LYS A 295 17.66 7.55 16.19
CA LYS A 295 17.80 8.60 15.19
C LYS A 295 18.19 7.94 13.87
N VAL A 296 17.40 8.17 12.83
CA VAL A 296 17.65 7.57 11.52
C VAL A 296 18.39 8.56 10.63
N THR A 297 19.44 8.08 9.98
CA THR A 297 20.17 8.79 8.92
C THR A 297 19.86 8.11 7.58
N VAL A 298 19.76 8.90 6.51
CA VAL A 298 19.40 8.43 5.17
C VAL A 298 20.56 8.69 4.23
N GLN A 299 21.00 7.67 3.51
CA GLN A 299 22.06 7.73 2.51
C GLN A 299 21.53 7.19 1.19
N ASN A 300 21.59 7.97 0.11
CA ASN A 300 21.37 7.45 -1.25
C ASN A 300 22.56 6.54 -1.61
N ILE A 301 22.26 5.32 -2.07
CA ILE A 301 23.27 4.30 -2.41
C ILE A 301 23.28 3.93 -3.90
N GLY A 302 22.59 4.68 -4.74
CA GLY A 302 22.55 4.51 -6.19
C GLY A 302 21.25 3.89 -6.70
N THR A 303 21.21 3.58 -7.99
CA THR A 303 20.04 3.02 -8.70
C THR A 303 19.98 1.50 -8.64
N GLU A 304 21.02 0.86 -8.09
CA GLU A 304 21.15 -0.58 -7.96
C GLU A 304 21.52 -0.94 -6.52
N ALA A 305 21.07 -2.11 -6.07
CA ALA A 305 21.46 -2.67 -4.77
C ALA A 305 21.54 -4.18 -4.86
N THR A 306 22.54 -4.77 -4.20
CA THR A 306 22.68 -6.24 -4.09
C THR A 306 22.37 -6.65 -2.67
N VAL A 307 21.39 -7.55 -2.47
CA VAL A 307 21.02 -8.02 -1.12
C VAL A 307 22.19 -8.70 -0.41
N ASP A 308 23.05 -9.38 -1.17
CA ASP A 308 24.22 -10.10 -0.65
C ASP A 308 25.23 -9.17 0.05
N ASP A 309 25.31 -7.89 -0.34
CA ASP A 309 26.18 -6.89 0.29
C ASP A 309 25.75 -6.56 1.74
N TYR A 310 24.54 -6.98 2.12
CA TYR A 310 23.88 -6.66 3.38
C TYR A 310 23.61 -7.89 4.25
N VAL A 311 23.92 -9.09 3.74
CA VAL A 311 23.86 -10.33 4.50
C VAL A 311 25.12 -10.43 5.34
N LYS A 312 24.97 -10.50 6.67
CA LYS A 312 26.06 -10.67 7.64
C LYS A 312 25.77 -11.84 8.57
#